data_AF-A0A925N1L9-F1
#
_entry.id   AF-A0A925N1L9-F1
#
_cell.length_a   1.000
_cell.length_b   1.000
_cell.length_c   1.000
_cell.angle_alpha   90.00
_cell.angle_beta   90.00
_cell.angle_gamma   90.00
#
_symmetry.space_group_name_H-M   'P 1'
#
loop_
_entity.id
_entity.type
_entity.pdbx_description
1 polymer ?
#
loop_
_entity_poly.entity_id
_entity_poly.type
_entity_poly.pdbx_seq_one_letter_code
_entity_poly.pdbx_strand_id
1 'polypeptide(L)'
;MTESDLPHGSPDKLYEHHRQQLSAMLDGALSPDAARFMLRRLQHDTELASCWERWQVCGDVLRGQRNALLPADFAQCVARAIANERAAPVATTLPAK
;
A
#
# COMPACT_ATOMS: atom_id res chain seq x y z
N MET A 1 -11.20 -33.94 -26.81
CA MET A 1 -11.51 -34.42 -25.46
C MET A 1 -10.36 -35.31 -25.03
N THR A 2 -9.34 -34.73 -24.40
CA THR A 2 -8.42 -35.43 -23.50
C THR A 2 -7.83 -34.38 -22.58
N GLU A 3 -8.47 -34.34 -21.42
CA GLU A 3 -8.15 -33.66 -20.18
C GLU A 3 -6.79 -34.19 -19.71
N SER A 4 -5.70 -33.46 -20.01
CA SER A 4 -4.40 -33.71 -19.38
C SER A 4 -4.26 -32.82 -18.16
N ASP A 5 -4.81 -33.39 -17.10
CA ASP A 5 -4.56 -33.17 -15.69
C ASP A 5 -3.05 -33.00 -15.36
N LEU A 6 -2.68 -31.89 -14.71
CA LEU A 6 -2.01 -31.89 -13.40
C LEU A 6 -1.87 -30.45 -12.85
N PRO A 7 -2.17 -30.25 -11.55
CA PRO A 7 -2.36 -28.94 -10.94
C PRO A 7 -1.03 -28.25 -10.66
N HIS A 8 -0.68 -27.30 -11.51
CA HIS A 8 0.32 -26.31 -11.17
C HIS A 8 -0.48 -25.25 -10.40
N GLY A 9 -0.14 -24.98 -9.14
CA GLY A 9 -0.62 -23.78 -8.48
C GLY A 9 -0.15 -22.59 -9.30
N SER A 10 -0.96 -22.17 -10.28
CA SER A 10 -0.53 -21.22 -11.29
C SER A 10 -0.08 -19.95 -10.58
N PRO A 11 1.11 -19.39 -10.88
CA PRO A 11 1.57 -18.15 -10.28
C PRO A 11 0.53 -17.02 -10.42
N ASP A 12 -0.28 -17.10 -11.47
CA ASP A 12 -1.43 -16.23 -11.73
C ASP A 12 -2.45 -16.24 -10.58
N LYS A 13 -2.77 -17.39 -9.98
CA LYS A 13 -3.72 -17.47 -8.86
C LYS A 13 -3.21 -16.76 -7.62
N LEU A 14 -1.91 -16.87 -7.35
CA LEU A 14 -1.28 -16.19 -6.24
C LEU A 14 -1.25 -14.67 -6.48
N TYR A 15 -0.95 -14.25 -7.70
CA TYR A 15 -0.98 -12.86 -8.11
C TYR A 15 -2.39 -12.25 -8.00
N GLU A 16 -3.41 -12.93 -8.50
CA GLU A 16 -4.81 -12.52 -8.36
C GLU A 16 -5.26 -12.44 -6.90
N HIS A 17 -4.86 -13.41 -6.07
CA HIS A 17 -5.16 -13.38 -4.64
C HIS A 17 -4.55 -12.16 -3.95
N HIS A 18 -3.31 -11.78 -4.28
CA HIS A 18 -2.71 -10.55 -3.73
C HIS A 18 -3.47 -9.29 -4.18
N ARG A 19 -3.91 -9.24 -5.44
CA ARG A 19 -4.72 -8.12 -5.94
C ARG A 19 -6.07 -8.02 -5.24
N GLN A 20 -6.73 -9.15 -4.97
CA GLN A 20 -7.96 -9.19 -4.20
C GLN A 20 -7.75 -8.71 -2.77
N GLN A 21 -6.69 -9.17 -2.10
CA GLN A 21 -6.35 -8.70 -0.76
C GLN A 21 -6.01 -7.20 -0.73
N LEU A 22 -5.34 -6.67 -1.75
CA LEU A 22 -5.11 -5.24 -1.89
C LEU A 22 -6.42 -4.47 -2.05
N SER A 23 -7.34 -4.92 -2.91
CA SER A 23 -8.66 -4.28 -3.03
C SER A 23 -9.41 -4.29 -1.70
N ALA A 24 -9.44 -5.43 -1.00
CA ALA A 24 -10.06 -5.52 0.32
C ALA A 24 -9.41 -4.56 1.33
N MET A 25 -8.09 -4.33 1.24
CA MET A 25 -7.39 -3.35 2.05
C MET A 25 -7.79 -1.91 1.71
N LEU A 26 -8.02 -1.59 0.43
CA LEU A 26 -8.46 -0.26 -0.04
C LEU A 26 -9.85 0.06 0.49
N ASP A 27 -10.74 -0.94 0.47
CA ASP A 27 -12.13 -0.81 0.92
C ASP A 27 -12.29 -0.93 2.45
N GLY A 28 -11.19 -1.16 3.18
CA GLY A 28 -11.22 -1.37 4.63
C GLY A 28 -11.87 -2.71 5.07
N ALA A 29 -12.10 -3.62 4.13
CA ALA A 29 -12.70 -4.94 4.35
C ALA A 29 -11.67 -6.01 4.79
N LEU A 30 -10.38 -5.68 4.81
CA LEU A 30 -9.32 -6.60 5.23
C LEU A 30 -9.12 -6.57 6.76
N SER A 31 -9.00 -7.75 7.37
CA SER A 31 -8.65 -7.87 8.81
C SER A 31 -7.36 -7.11 9.14
N PRO A 32 -7.26 -6.45 10.31
CA PRO A 32 -6.09 -5.64 10.68
C PRO A 32 -4.77 -6.43 10.65
N ASP A 33 -4.80 -7.71 11.01
CA ASP A 33 -3.61 -8.56 10.98
C ASP A 33 -3.16 -8.84 9.54
N ALA A 34 -4.13 -9.18 8.66
CA ALA A 34 -3.86 -9.40 7.25
C ALA A 34 -3.39 -8.11 6.54
N ALA A 35 -3.95 -6.95 6.92
CA ALA A 35 -3.49 -5.65 6.45
C ALA A 35 -2.04 -5.38 6.86
N ARG A 36 -1.64 -5.70 8.11
CA ARG A 36 -0.24 -5.58 8.54
C ARG A 36 0.72 -6.46 7.74
N PHE A 37 0.32 -7.70 7.42
CA PHE A 37 1.12 -8.55 6.53
C PHE A 37 1.23 -7.98 5.12
N MET A 38 0.13 -7.45 4.58
CA MET A 38 0.12 -6.82 3.26
C MET A 38 1.00 -5.56 3.22
N LEU A 39 0.95 -4.71 4.26
CA LEU A 39 1.85 -3.56 4.37
C LEU A 39 3.33 -3.97 4.39
N ARG A 40 3.69 -5.03 5.13
CA ARG A 40 5.07 -5.54 5.10
C ARG A 40 5.47 -6.03 3.70
N ARG A 41 4.54 -6.63 2.96
CA ARG A 41 4.80 -7.07 1.59
C ARG A 41 5.04 -5.90 0.64
N LEU A 42 4.20 -4.85 0.73
CA LEU A 42 4.36 -3.63 -0.07
C LEU A 42 5.70 -2.93 0.16
N GLN A 43 6.29 -3.06 1.35
CA GLN A 43 7.63 -2.51 1.64
C GLN A 43 8.75 -3.19 0.85
N HIS A 44 8.55 -4.45 0.44
CA HIS A 44 9.57 -5.24 -0.26
C HIS A 44 9.28 -5.40 -1.76
N ASP A 45 8.02 -5.25 -2.17
CA ASP A 45 7.56 -5.41 -3.55
C ASP A 45 7.21 -4.04 -4.14
N THR A 46 8.18 -3.41 -4.82
CA THR A 46 8.06 -2.06 -5.37
C THR A 46 7.05 -1.99 -6.52
N GLU A 47 6.92 -3.06 -7.32
CA GLU A 47 5.94 -3.11 -8.41
C GLU A 47 4.51 -3.12 -7.86
N LEU A 48 4.29 -3.93 -6.82
CA LEU A 48 3.01 -4.00 -6.13
C LEU A 48 2.68 -2.68 -5.42
N ALA A 49 3.68 -2.02 -4.81
CA ALA A 49 3.53 -0.69 -4.21
C ALA A 49 3.16 0.39 -5.23
N SER A 50 3.80 0.43 -6.39
CA SER A 50 3.44 1.38 -7.45
C SER A 50 2.04 1.11 -8.02
N CYS A 51 1.61 -0.16 -8.09
CA CYS A 51 0.24 -0.49 -8.48
C CYS A 51 -0.78 0.03 -7.45
N TRP A 52 -0.48 -0.15 -6.17
CA TRP A 52 -1.28 0.33 -5.05
C TRP A 52 -1.45 1.86 -5.07
N GLU A 53 -0.37 2.61 -5.25
CA GLU A 53 -0.40 4.08 -5.33
C GLU A 53 -1.33 4.58 -6.43
N ARG A 54 -1.27 3.97 -7.63
CA ARG A 54 -2.16 4.34 -8.74
C ARG A 54 -3.63 4.06 -8.41
N TRP A 55 -3.92 2.94 -7.75
CA TRP A 55 -5.30 2.59 -7.38
C TRP A 55 -5.87 3.53 -6.31
N GLN A 56 -5.05 3.99 -5.37
CA GLN A 56 -5.44 5.03 -4.40
C GLN A 56 -5.87 6.31 -5.12
N VAL A 57 -5.05 6.82 -6.04
CA VAL A 57 -5.35 8.04 -6.82
C VAL A 57 -6.60 7.86 -7.68
N CYS A 58 -6.72 6.74 -8.41
CA CYS A 58 -7.90 6.45 -9.20
C CYS A 58 -9.16 6.36 -8.33
N GLY A 59 -9.07 5.73 -7.16
CA GLY A 59 -10.17 5.62 -6.21
C GLY A 59 -10.63 6.99 -5.70
N ASP A 60 -9.69 7.89 -5.40
CA ASP A 60 -10.00 9.24 -4.94
C ASP A 60 -10.67 10.09 -6.02
N VAL A 61 -10.19 9.99 -7.26
CA VAL A 61 -10.84 10.62 -8.43
C VAL A 61 -12.27 10.10 -8.60
N LEU A 62 -12.47 8.78 -8.54
CA LEU A 62 -13.80 8.16 -8.69
C LEU A 62 -14.77 8.53 -7.56
N ARG A 63 -14.27 8.69 -6.32
CA ARG A 63 -15.07 9.14 -5.16
C ARG A 63 -15.30 10.65 -5.14
N GLY A 64 -14.85 11.39 -6.17
CA GLY A 64 -14.99 12.84 -6.25
C GLY A 64 -14.13 13.62 -5.25
N GLN A 65 -13.15 12.97 -4.63
CA GLN A 65 -12.17 13.62 -3.76
C GLN A 65 -11.22 14.43 -4.65
N ARG A 66 -11.59 15.68 -4.92
CA ARG A 66 -10.78 16.63 -5.69
C ARG A 66 -9.65 17.20 -4.82
N ASN A 67 -8.83 16.32 -4.26
CA ASN A 67 -7.55 16.75 -3.73
C ASN A 67 -6.66 17.12 -4.91
N ALA A 68 -5.97 18.26 -4.82
CA ALA A 68 -4.93 18.59 -5.79
C ALA A 68 -3.96 17.41 -5.87
N LEU A 69 -3.59 17.00 -7.08
CA LEU A 69 -2.62 15.92 -7.26
C LEU A 69 -1.34 16.32 -6.54
N LEU A 70 -0.99 15.54 -5.51
CA LEU A 70 0.25 15.75 -4.79
C LEU A 70 1.42 15.40 -5.71
N PRO A 71 2.59 16.06 -5.53
CA PRO A 71 3.82 15.68 -6.22
C PRO A 71 4.09 14.17 -6.08
N ALA A 72 4.61 13.52 -7.12
CA ALA A 72 4.86 12.07 -7.11
C ALA A 72 5.87 11.64 -6.02
N ASP A 73 6.74 12.55 -5.59
CA ASP A 73 7.71 12.35 -4.52
C ASP A 73 7.16 12.66 -3.12
N PHE A 74 5.89 13.06 -2.99
CA PHE A 74 5.27 13.42 -1.73
C PHE A 74 5.35 12.29 -0.70
N ALA A 75 4.96 11.07 -1.09
CA ALA A 75 5.02 9.90 -0.21
C ALA A 75 6.44 9.62 0.27
N GLN A 76 7.45 9.79 -0.59
CA GLN A 76 8.86 9.63 -0.25
C GLN A 76 9.34 10.74 0.70
N CYS A 77 8.92 11.99 0.48
CA CYS A 77 9.24 13.11 1.36
C CYS A 77 8.66 12.91 2.76
N VAL A 78 7.41 12.46 2.85
CA VAL A 78 6.76 12.13 4.14
C VAL A 78 7.48 10.96 4.81
N ALA A 79 7.79 9.88 4.07
CA ALA A 79 8.52 8.74 4.61
C ALA A 79 9.90 9.15 5.18
N ARG A 80 10.62 10.02 4.46
CA ARG A 80 11.89 10.58 4.92
C ARG A 80 11.72 11.46 6.17
N ALA A 81 10.70 12.31 6.21
CA ALA A 81 10.41 13.14 7.37
C ALA A 81 10.13 12.29 8.62
N ILE A 82 9.30 11.25 8.50
CA ILE A 82 8.99 10.32 9.59
C ILE A 82 10.24 9.55 10.05
N ALA A 83 11.07 9.08 9.12
CA ALA A 83 12.31 8.39 9.45
C ALA A 83 13.29 9.30 10.21
N ASN A 84 13.38 10.56 9.79
CA ASN A 84 14.20 11.58 10.45
C ASN A 84 13.67 11.92 11.85
N GLU A 85 12.35 11.99 12.04
CA GLU A 85 11.74 12.19 13.37
C GLU A 85 12.04 11.02 14.31
N ARG A 86 11.91 9.77 13.84
CA ARG A 86 12.25 8.57 14.64
C ARG A 86 13.74 8.50 15.00
N ALA A 87 14.60 9.05 14.15
CA ALA A 87 16.04 9.12 14.38
C ALA A 87 16.45 10.31 15.26
N ALA A 88 15.62 11.37 15.34
CA ALA A 88 15.85 12.47 16.23
C ALA A 88 15.56 12.04 17.68
N PRO A 89 16.46 12.30 18.65
CA PRO A 89 16.09 12.16 20.05
C PRO A 89 14.92 13.10 20.33
N VAL A 90 13.91 12.61 21.06
CA VAL A 90 12.77 13.42 21.49
C VAL A 90 13.28 14.51 22.43
N ALA A 91 13.73 15.63 21.87
CA ALA A 91 13.99 16.84 22.62
C ALA A 91 12.62 17.46 22.88
N THR A 92 11.97 17.00 23.95
CA THR A 92 10.82 17.68 24.53
C THR A 92 11.26 19.09 24.92
N THR A 93 11.11 20.03 24.01
CA THR A 93 11.15 21.44 24.31
C THR A 93 9.78 22.00 23.99
N LEU A 94 8.92 22.05 25.00
CA LEU A 94 7.78 22.97 24.99
C LEU A 94 8.35 24.40 25.00
N PRO A 95 8.03 25.27 24.03
CA PRO A 95 8.15 26.70 24.26
C PRO A 95 6.97 27.18 25.10
N ALA A 96 7.26 27.68 26.29
CA ALA A 96 6.33 28.45 27.09
C ALA A 96 6.04 29.79 26.40
N LYS A 97 4.77 30.11 26.17
CA LYS A 97 4.20 31.45 26.36
C LYS A 97 2.69 31.39 26.52
#